data_AF-A0A354EP07-F1
#
_entry.id   AF-A0A354EP07-F1
#
_cell.length_a   1.000
_cell.length_b   1.000
_cell.length_c   1.000
_cell.angle_alpha   90.00
_cell.angle_beta   90.00
_cell.angle_gamma   90.00
#
_symmetry.space_group_name_H-M   'P 1'
#
loop_
_entity.id
_entity.type
_entity.pdbx_description
1 polymer ?
#
loop_
_entity_poly.entity_id
_entity_poly.type
_entity_poly.pdbx_seq_one_letter_code
_entity_poly.pdbx_strand_id
1 'polypeptide(L)' 'MTTPQDHQKVLIVDFGSQVTQLIARRLREASVYCEIHPFQKAEAALTAMNPAAIILSGGPESVHEEGSPRAPQ' A
#
# COMPACT_ATOMS: atom_id res chain seq x y z
N MET A 1 22.87 -11.90 19.20
CA MET A 1 21.41 -11.76 19.37
C MET A 1 20.84 -11.55 17.98
N THR A 2 20.32 -12.60 17.36
CA THR A 2 19.71 -12.54 16.02
C THR A 2 18.33 -11.91 16.17
N THR A 3 18.16 -10.68 15.69
CA THR A 3 16.85 -10.05 15.57
C THR A 3 15.94 -11.01 14.80
N PRO A 4 14.69 -11.27 15.23
CA PRO A 4 13.76 -12.06 14.42
C PRO A 4 13.72 -11.41 13.03
N GLN A 5 14.00 -12.19 11.99
CA GLN A 5 13.84 -11.77 10.61
C GLN A 5 12.35 -11.55 10.40
N ASP A 6 11.88 -10.35 10.73
CA ASP A 6 10.56 -9.92 10.35
C ASP A 6 10.55 -9.94 8.82
N HIS A 7 9.74 -10.82 8.24
CA HIS A 7 9.59 -10.86 6.79
C HIS A 7 9.22 -9.45 6.35
N GLN A 8 10.01 -8.84 5.46
CA GLN A 8 9.74 -7.48 5.01
C GLN A 8 8.45 -7.48 4.19
N LYS A 9 7.34 -7.08 4.81
CA LYS A 9 6.01 -7.00 4.19
C LYS A 9 5.83 -5.64 3.55
N VAL A 10 5.14 -5.61 2.43
CA VAL A 10 4.75 -4.37 1.74
C VAL A 10 3.23 -4.20 1.82
N LEU A 11 2.80 -3.03 2.26
CA LEU A 11 1.38 -2.65 2.20
C LEU A 11 1.14 -1.86 0.91
N ILE A 12 0.22 -2.32 0.07
CA ILE A 12 -0.29 -1.52 -1.05
C ILE A 12 -1.61 -0.89 -0.63
N VAL A 13 -1.65 0.44 -0.61
CA VAL A 13 -2.87 1.22 -0.36
C VAL A 13 -3.52 1.53 -1.70
N ASP A 14 -4.72 1.00 -1.91
CA ASP A 14 -5.44 1.12 -3.18
C ASP A 14 -6.41 2.31 -3.19
N PHE A 15 -6.20 3.23 -4.13
CA PHE A 15 -7.06 4.37 -4.44
C PHE A 15 -7.94 4.13 -5.69
N GLY A 16 -8.02 2.89 -6.17
CA GLY A 16 -8.83 2.52 -7.34
C GLY A 16 -8.02 2.45 -8.64
N SER A 17 -6.71 2.25 -8.55
CA SER A 17 -5.86 2.17 -9.74
C SER A 17 -6.25 0.97 -10.60
N GLN A 18 -6.27 1.16 -11.92
CA GLN A 18 -6.39 0.06 -12.87
C GLN A 18 -5.19 -0.90 -12.84
N VAL A 19 -4.07 -0.49 -12.23
CA VAL A 19 -2.82 -1.26 -12.23
C VAL A 19 -2.38 -1.79 -10.87
N THR A 20 -3.17 -1.62 -9.80
CA THR A 20 -2.83 -2.10 -8.44
C THR A 20 -2.42 -3.58 -8.42
N GLN A 21 -3.16 -4.42 -9.15
CA GLN A 21 -2.86 -5.86 -9.25
C GLN A 21 -1.54 -6.16 -9.99
N LEU A 22 -1.13 -5.30 -10.93
CA LEU A 22 0.15 -5.44 -11.62
C LEU A 22 1.32 -5.15 -10.67
N ILE A 23 1.16 -4.18 -9.77
CA ILE A 23 2.16 -3.90 -8.71
C ILE A 23 2.31 -5.12 -7.81
N ALA A 24 1.20 -5.68 -7.31
CA ALA A 24 1.24 -6.87 -6.47
C ALA A 24 1.85 -8.09 -7.19
N ARG A 25 1.60 -8.23 -8.49
CA ARG A 25 2.26 -9.25 -9.33
C ARG A 25 3.77 -9.05 -9.37
N ARG A 26 4.26 -7.81 -9.56
CA ARG A 26 5.71 -7.52 -9.56
C ARG A 26 6.37 -7.85 -8.22
N LEU A 27 5.71 -7.52 -7.10
CA LEU A 27 6.20 -7.88 -5.77
C LEU A 27 6.27 -9.40 -5.56
N ARG A 28 5.25 -10.13 -6.04
CA ARG A 28 5.25 -11.60 -5.99
C ARG A 28 6.37 -12.20 -6.85
N GLU A 29 6.60 -11.67 -8.05
CA GLU A 29 7.71 -12.07 -8.93
C GLU A 29 9.07 -11.81 -8.25
N ALA A 30 9.18 -10.78 -7.41
CA ALA A 30 10.33 -10.49 -6.57
C ALA A 30 10.39 -11.28 -5.24
N SER A 31 9.48 -12.23 -5.02
CA SER A 31 9.35 -13.00 -3.76
C SER A 31 9.11 -12.14 -2.51
N VAL A 32 8.47 -10.98 -2.65
CA VAL A 32 8.12 -10.07 -1.55
C VAL A 32 6.65 -10.26 -1.19
N TYR A 33 6.38 -10.48 0.10
CA TYR A 33 5.01 -10.56 0.60
C TYR A 33 4.35 -9.17 0.59
N CYS A 34 3.12 -9.11 0.09
CA CYS A 34 2.33 -7.89 0.11
C CYS A 34 0.85 -8.16 0.35
N GLU A 35 0.16 -7.18 0.96
CA GLU A 35 -1.30 -7.13 0.97
C GLU A 35 -1.80 -5.84 0.33
N ILE A 36 -2.97 -5.91 -0.29
CA ILE A 36 -3.65 -4.75 -0.87
C ILE A 36 -4.81 -4.39 0.06
N HIS A 37 -4.87 -3.13 0.49
CA HIS A 37 -5.98 -2.59 1.29
C HIS A 37 -6.52 -1.32 0.65
N PRO A 38 -7.85 -1.13 0.60
CA PRO A 38 -8.43 0.13 0.13
C PRO A 38 -8.05 1.28 1.07
N PHE A 39 -7.94 2.51 0.55
CA PHE A 39 -7.44 3.66 1.32
C PHE A 39 -8.18 3.88 2.66
N GLN A 40 -9.49 3.61 2.70
CA GLN A 40 -10.33 3.76 3.89
C GLN A 40 -9.93 2.82 5.04
N LYS A 41 -9.17 1.75 4.74
CA LYS A 41 -8.70 0.76 5.71
C LYS A 41 -7.18 0.81 5.92
N ALA A 42 -6.49 1.74 5.27
CA ALA A 42 -5.03 1.78 5.24
C ALA A 42 -4.41 1.96 6.63
N GLU A 43 -4.97 2.81 7.48
CA GLU A 43 -4.45 3.09 8.83
C GLU A 43 -4.52 1.87 9.75
N ALA A 44 -5.65 1.16 9.72
CA ALA A 44 -5.83 -0.08 10.47
C ALA A 44 -4.88 -1.18 9.96
N ALA A 45 -4.74 -1.30 8.63
CA ALA A 45 -3.82 -2.25 8.02
C ALA A 45 -2.34 -1.92 8.34
N LEU A 46 -1.96 -0.64 8.33
CA LEU A 46 -0.63 -0.18 8.67
C LEU A 46 -0.25 -0.60 10.09
N THR A 47 -1.15 -0.34 11.04
CA THR A 47 -0.96 -0.67 12.45
C THR A 47 -0.89 -2.19 12.69
N ALA A 48 -1.77 -2.95 12.05
CA ALA A 48 -1.85 -4.41 12.22
C ALA A 48 -0.69 -5.15 11.54
N MET A 49 -0.26 -4.69 10.36
CA MET A 49 0.77 -5.35 9.56
C MET A 49 2.19 -4.98 9.98
N ASN A 50 2.41 -3.74 10.41
CA ASN A 50 3.72 -3.12 10.59
C ASN A 50 4.65 -3.34 9.37
N PRO A 51 4.25 -2.88 8.17
CA PRO A 51 4.99 -3.12 6.93
C PRO A 51 6.34 -2.40 6.91
N ALA A 52 7.30 -2.98 6.22
CA ALA A 52 8.61 -2.36 5.97
C ALA A 52 8.54 -1.26 4.90
N ALA A 53 7.54 -1.32 4.00
CA ALA A 53 7.31 -0.30 2.98
C ALA A 53 5.82 -0.18 2.63
N ILE A 54 5.45 1.00 2.13
CA ILE A 54 4.09 1.31 1.71
C ILE A 54 4.14 1.77 0.25
N ILE A 55 3.25 1.24 -0.58
CA ILE A 55 3.00 1.71 -1.94
C ILE A 55 1.61 2.34 -1.98
N LEU A 56 1.54 3.62 -2.32
CA LEU A 56 0.27 4.29 -2.60
C LEU A 56 -0.04 4.07 -4.09
N SER A 57 -1.14 3.35 -4.39
CA SER A 57 -1.59 3.21 -5.77
C SER A 57 -2.16 4.54 -6.29
N GLY A 58 -2.35 4.65 -7.60
CA GLY A 58 -3.11 5.75 -8.18
C GLY A 58 -4.62 5.55 -8.06
N GLY A 59 -5.38 6.56 -8.45
CA GLY A 59 -6.83 6.44 -8.69
C GLY A 59 -7.18 7.12 -10.01
N PRO A 60 -8.38 6.89 -10.56
CA PRO A 60 -8.89 7.67 -11.68
C PRO A 60 -9.20 9.11 -11.28
N GLU A 61 -9.41 9.36 -9.99
CA GLU A 61 -9.66 10.68 -9.44
C GLU A 61 -8.39 11.52 -9.47
N SER A 62 -8.50 12.71 -10.05
CA SER A 62 -7.43 13.69 -10.07
C SER A 62 -7.30 14.33 -8.69
N VAL A 63 -6.08 14.37 -8.14
CA VAL A 63 -5.74 15.13 -6.93
C VAL A 63 -5.93 16.66 -7.08
N HIS A 64 -6.23 17.11 -8.31
CA HIS A 64 -6.51 18.50 -8.64
C HIS A 64 -8.00 18.86 -8.53
N GLU A 65 -8.90 17.90 -8.37
CA GLU A 65 -10.33 18.19 -8.17
C GLU A 65 -10.60 18.72 -6.75
N GLU A 66 -11.53 19.67 -6.66
CA GLU A 66 -11.99 20.19 -5.37
C GLU A 66 -12.68 19.07 -4.58
N GLY A 67 -12.09 18.69 -3.44
CA GLY A 67 -12.60 17.61 -2.56
C GLY A 67 -11.74 16.35 -2.52
N SER A 68 -10.66 16.26 -3.29
CA SER A 68 -9.76 15.09 -3.27
C SER A 68 -9.12 14.88 -1.87
N PRO A 69 -8.90 13.63 -1.42
CA PRO A 69 -8.18 13.34 -0.18
C PRO A 69 -6.79 14.03 -0.16
N ARG A 70 -6.52 14.85 0.87
CA ARG A 70 -5.26 15.59 1.01
C ARG A 70 -4.47 15.06 2.20
N ALA A 71 -3.15 15.02 2.07
CA ALA A 71 -2.28 14.77 3.21
C ALA A 71 -2.42 15.93 4.22
N PRO A 72 -2.52 15.63 5.53
CA PRO A 72 -2.46 16.67 6.55
C PRO A 72 -1.11 17.41 6.48
N GLN A 73 -1.14 18.72 6.73
CA GLN A 73 0.05 19.58 6.81
C GLN A 73 0.77 19.41 8.15
#